data_AF-A0AAW9BN20-F1
#
_entry.id   AF-A0AAW9BN20-F1
#
_cell.length_a   1.000
_cell.length_b   1.000
_cell.length_c   1.000
_cell.angle_alpha   90.00
_cell.angle_beta   90.00
_cell.angle_gamma   90.00
#
_symmetry.space_group_name_H-M   'P 1'
#
loop_
_entity.id
_entity.type
_entity.pdbx_description
1 polymer ?
#
loop_
_entity_poly.entity_id
_entity_poly.type
_entity_poly.pdbx_seq_one_letter_code
_entity_poly.pdbx_strand_id
1 'polypeptide(L)'
;MKAWKTHACLAAILSISFSTNAATDLKVYAASSMTNAIDEIAQDFKEKYDVTVTPVYGGSSSIARQIINGAPADVFISANTKWMDYLVDEGVIDSDNVTNLVRNSLVLIAPQSSSIAVF
;
A
#
# COMPACT_ATOMS: atom_id res chain seq x y z
N MET A 1 -5.84 -45.38 48.07
CA MET A 1 -5.12 -44.18 47.61
C MET A 1 -5.20 -44.11 46.10
N LYS A 2 -6.09 -43.29 45.54
CA LYS A 2 -6.10 -42.87 44.13
C LYS A 2 -6.96 -41.60 44.06
N ALA A 3 -6.30 -40.45 44.11
CA ALA A 3 -6.90 -39.14 43.98
C ALA A 3 -6.90 -38.75 42.50
N TRP A 4 -8.07 -38.71 41.90
CA TRP A 4 -8.33 -38.04 40.62
C TRP A 4 -9.81 -37.72 40.62
N LYS A 5 -10.21 -36.56 41.16
CA LYS A 5 -11.48 -35.88 40.90
C LYS A 5 -11.37 -34.45 41.41
N THR A 6 -10.69 -33.59 40.66
CA THR A 6 -10.85 -32.13 40.78
C THR A 6 -10.63 -31.53 39.40
N HIS A 7 -11.24 -30.37 39.16
CA HIS A 7 -11.20 -29.57 37.92
C HIS A 7 -12.29 -29.89 36.88
N ALA A 8 -13.52 -30.08 37.34
CA ALA A 8 -14.70 -29.59 36.63
C ALA A 8 -15.04 -28.19 37.19
N CYS A 9 -15.54 -27.29 36.34
CA CYS A 9 -15.89 -25.88 36.60
C CYS A 9 -14.75 -24.86 36.47
N LEU A 10 -14.37 -24.58 35.22
CA LEU A 10 -14.00 -23.21 34.84
C LEU A 10 -14.41 -22.95 33.38
N ALA A 11 -15.70 -23.13 33.10
CA ALA A 11 -16.32 -22.71 31.85
C ALA A 11 -17.20 -21.49 32.14
N ALA A 12 -17.15 -20.50 31.25
CA ALA A 12 -18.00 -19.32 31.16
C ALA A 12 -17.57 -18.09 31.98
N ILE A 13 -16.54 -17.37 31.50
CA ILE A 13 -16.50 -15.90 31.64
C ILE A 13 -16.11 -15.28 30.28
N LEU A 14 -17.15 -14.86 29.56
CA LEU A 14 -17.26 -13.55 28.90
C LEU A 14 -16.41 -13.28 27.63
N SER A 15 -16.85 -13.84 26.50
CA SER A 15 -16.53 -13.30 25.17
C SER A 15 -17.42 -12.08 24.88
N ILE A 16 -17.08 -10.91 25.44
CA ILE A 16 -17.58 -9.65 24.88
C ILE A 16 -16.77 -9.40 23.62
N SER A 17 -17.38 -9.64 22.47
CA SER A 17 -16.86 -9.17 21.20
C SER A 17 -16.95 -7.64 21.20
N PHE A 18 -15.87 -6.99 21.60
CA PHE A 18 -15.69 -5.58 21.30
C PHE A 18 -15.52 -5.48 19.78
N SER A 19 -16.55 -4.97 19.09
CA SER A 19 -16.40 -4.49 17.73
C SER A 19 -15.50 -3.25 17.80
N THR A 20 -14.19 -3.45 17.72
CA THR A 20 -13.27 -2.35 17.46
C THR A 20 -13.58 -1.87 16.06
N ASN A 21 -14.11 -0.66 15.94
CA ASN A 21 -14.21 0.01 14.65
C ASN A 21 -12.77 0.35 14.22
N ALA A 22 -12.06 -0.64 13.71
CA ALA A 22 -10.69 -0.49 13.27
C ALA A 22 -10.73 0.44 12.06
N ALA A 23 -10.08 1.60 12.20
CA ALA A 23 -9.88 2.50 11.06
C ALA A 23 -9.36 1.69 9.88
N THR A 24 -10.03 1.81 8.73
CA THR A 24 -9.63 1.08 7.53
C THR A 24 -8.22 1.53 7.16
N ASP A 25 -7.30 0.58 7.01
CA ASP A 25 -5.90 0.82 6.69
C ASP A 25 -5.64 0.37 5.26
N LEU A 26 -5.45 1.35 4.37
CA LEU A 26 -5.32 1.15 2.93
C LEU A 26 -3.84 1.18 2.55
N LYS A 27 -3.32 0.06 2.03
CA LYS A 27 -1.93 -0.11 1.61
C LYS A 27 -1.74 0.36 0.17
N VAL A 28 -1.11 1.54 0.02
CA VAL A 28 -0.80 2.12 -1.29
C VAL A 28 0.64 1.84 -1.67
N TYR A 29 0.84 0.96 -2.64
CA TYR A 29 2.15 0.67 -3.18
C TYR A 29 2.41 1.58 -4.38
N ALA A 30 3.36 2.50 -4.27
CA ALA A 30 3.55 3.56 -5.27
C ALA A 30 5.00 3.70 -5.73
N ALA A 31 5.15 4.13 -6.97
CA ALA A 31 6.46 4.54 -7.51
C ALA A 31 7.08 5.63 -6.63
N SER A 32 8.40 5.59 -6.41
CA SER A 32 9.11 6.59 -5.58
C SER A 32 8.95 8.04 -6.05
N SER A 33 8.61 8.27 -7.32
CA SER A 33 8.30 9.61 -7.84
C SER A 33 6.97 10.18 -7.33
N MET A 34 6.13 9.36 -6.69
CA MET A 34 4.82 9.74 -6.16
C MET A 34 4.85 10.10 -4.67
N THR A 35 5.98 9.95 -3.98
CA THR A 35 6.10 10.10 -2.52
C THR A 35 5.41 11.35 -1.98
N ASN A 36 5.81 12.52 -2.45
CA ASN A 36 5.25 13.78 -1.92
C ASN A 36 3.75 13.92 -2.17
N ALA A 37 3.29 13.55 -3.38
CA ALA A 37 1.89 13.66 -3.75
C ALA A 37 1.01 12.70 -2.93
N ILE A 38 1.46 11.47 -2.69
CA ILE A 38 0.70 10.48 -1.93
C ILE A 38 0.74 10.80 -0.43
N ASP A 39 1.84 11.34 0.10
CA ASP A 39 1.89 11.78 1.50
C ASP A 39 0.86 12.90 1.78
N GLU A 40 0.74 13.88 0.87
CA GLU A 40 -0.26 14.94 0.95
C GLU A 40 -1.69 14.38 0.83
N ILE A 41 -1.96 13.54 -0.18
CA ILE A 41 -3.26 12.89 -0.36
C ILE A 41 -3.62 12.03 0.85
N ALA A 42 -2.67 11.30 1.44
CA ALA A 42 -2.90 10.43 2.59
C ALA A 42 -3.36 11.23 3.82
N GLN A 43 -2.79 12.42 4.04
CA GLN A 43 -3.22 13.31 5.11
C GLN A 43 -4.66 13.79 4.86
N ASP A 44 -4.93 14.33 3.68
CA ASP A 44 -6.26 14.84 3.32
C ASP A 44 -7.34 13.75 3.38
N PHE A 45 -7.01 12.55 2.90
CA PHE A 45 -7.93 11.41 2.87
C PHE A 45 -8.29 10.94 4.28
N LYS A 46 -7.32 10.95 5.20
CA LYS A 46 -7.56 10.63 6.61
C LYS A 46 -8.47 11.65 7.28
N GLU A 47 -8.21 12.95 7.08
CA GLU A 47 -9.03 14.03 7.66
C GLU A 47 -10.49 13.97 7.16
N LYS A 48 -10.68 13.58 5.89
CA LYS A 48 -12.01 13.57 5.26
C LYS A 48 -12.82 12.30 5.50
N TYR A 49 -12.17 11.14 5.57
CA TYR A 49 -12.84 9.84 5.54
C TYR A 49 -12.53 8.93 6.74
N ASP A 50 -11.67 9.33 7.67
CA ASP A 50 -11.19 8.50 8.79
C ASP A 50 -10.58 7.16 8.32
N VAL A 51 -9.93 7.18 7.16
CA VAL A 51 -9.19 6.06 6.57
C VAL A 51 -7.70 6.35 6.66
N THR A 52 -6.94 5.42 7.21
CA THR A 52 -5.48 5.53 7.23
C THR A 52 -4.92 5.01 5.91
N VAL A 53 -4.10 5.82 5.24
CA VAL A 53 -3.35 5.38 4.06
C VAL A 53 -1.92 5.07 4.50
N THR A 54 -1.50 3.82 4.32
CA THR A 54 -0.11 3.41 4.57
C THR A 54 0.62 3.24 3.23
N PRO A 55 1.46 4.19 2.83
CA PRO A 55 2.20 4.08 1.59
C PRO A 55 3.43 3.16 1.71
N VAL A 56 3.73 2.45 0.63
CA VAL A 56 4.99 1.72 0.41
C VAL A 56 5.60 2.21 -0.88
N TYR A 57 6.76 2.85 -0.79
CA TYR A 57 7.43 3.46 -1.94
C TYR A 57 8.58 2.60 -2.46
N GLY A 58 8.75 2.59 -3.78
CA GLY A 58 9.89 1.95 -4.43
C GLY A 58 9.90 2.14 -5.93
N GLY A 59 10.93 1.63 -6.60
CA GLY A 59 10.88 1.53 -8.07
C GLY A 59 9.72 0.63 -8.49
N SER A 60 8.91 1.03 -9.48
CA SER A 60 7.70 0.31 -9.88
C SER A 60 7.93 -1.17 -10.17
N SER A 61 9.11 -1.51 -10.69
CA SER A 61 9.53 -2.89 -10.92
C SER A 61 9.70 -3.72 -9.65
N SER A 62 10.25 -3.12 -8.60
CA SER A 62 10.45 -3.79 -7.31
C SER A 62 9.10 -4.01 -6.63
N ILE A 63 8.27 -2.98 -6.64
CA ILE A 63 6.92 -3.01 -6.08
C ILE A 63 6.05 -4.06 -6.79
N ALA A 64 6.00 -4.07 -8.13
CA ALA A 64 5.25 -5.07 -8.89
C ALA A 64 5.70 -6.50 -8.54
N ARG A 65 7.01 -6.74 -8.41
CA ARG A 65 7.53 -8.04 -7.95
C ARG A 65 7.11 -8.38 -6.53
N GLN A 66 7.04 -7.41 -5.61
CA GLN A 66 6.54 -7.67 -4.26
C GLN A 66 5.07 -8.08 -4.29
N ILE A 67 4.25 -7.39 -5.10
CA ILE A 67 2.82 -7.69 -5.26
C ILE A 67 2.61 -9.10 -5.81
N ILE A 68 3.34 -9.50 -6.85
CA ILE A 68 3.33 -10.89 -7.38
C ILE A 68 3.72 -11.91 -6.30
N ASN A 69 4.67 -11.56 -5.43
CA ASN A 69 5.09 -12.42 -4.33
C ASN A 69 4.15 -12.36 -3.11
N GLY A 70 2.94 -11.80 -3.25
CA GLY A 70 1.90 -11.83 -2.23
C GLY A 70 1.94 -10.66 -1.25
N ALA A 71 2.62 -9.55 -1.57
CA ALA A 71 2.50 -8.34 -0.78
C ALA A 71 1.04 -7.82 -0.81
N PRO A 72 0.45 -7.50 0.35
CA PRO A 72 -0.96 -7.12 0.44
C PRO A 72 -1.16 -5.65 0.04
N ALA A 73 -1.09 -5.37 -1.27
CA ALA A 73 -1.35 -4.04 -1.82
C ALA A 73 -2.84 -3.88 -2.16
N ASP A 74 -3.47 -2.81 -1.66
CA ASP A 74 -4.83 -2.44 -2.05
C ASP A 74 -4.84 -1.58 -3.32
N VAL A 75 -3.82 -0.74 -3.48
CA VAL A 75 -3.64 0.13 -4.65
C VAL A 75 -2.20 0.06 -5.11
N PHE A 76 -1.99 -0.07 -6.42
CA PHE A 76 -0.68 0.04 -7.05
C PHE A 76 -0.62 1.23 -8.02
N ILE A 77 0.38 2.10 -7.85
CA ILE A 77 0.62 3.25 -8.72
C ILE A 77 2.01 3.13 -9.36
N SER A 78 2.04 2.75 -10.63
CA SER A 78 3.28 2.61 -11.41
C SER A 78 3.69 3.92 -12.09
N ALA A 79 4.99 4.13 -12.28
CA ALA A 79 5.54 5.25 -13.07
C ALA A 79 5.45 5.01 -14.59
N ASN A 80 5.09 3.81 -15.03
CA ASN A 80 4.86 3.48 -16.43
C ASN A 80 3.86 2.32 -16.58
N THR A 81 3.28 2.17 -17.77
CA THR A 81 2.28 1.11 -18.04
C THR A 81 2.89 -0.28 -17.97
N LYS A 82 4.15 -0.46 -18.41
CA LYS A 82 4.82 -1.78 -18.47
C LYS A 82 4.70 -2.62 -17.20
N TRP A 83 4.86 -2.01 -16.01
CA TRP A 83 4.74 -2.76 -14.75
C TRP A 83 3.30 -2.97 -14.29
N MET A 84 2.35 -2.17 -14.76
CA MET A 84 0.93 -2.43 -14.57
C MET A 84 0.49 -3.57 -15.50
N ASP A 85 0.85 -3.50 -16.79
CA ASP A 85 0.59 -4.54 -17.80
C ASP A 85 1.14 -5.89 -17.33
N TYR A 86 2.35 -5.91 -16.76
CA TYR A 86 2.93 -7.13 -16.18
C TYR A 86 2.06 -7.74 -15.07
N LEU A 87 1.46 -6.94 -14.18
CA LEU A 87 0.59 -7.47 -13.12
C LEU A 87 -0.77 -7.95 -13.66
N VAL A 88 -1.25 -7.33 -14.74
CA VAL A 88 -2.46 -7.77 -15.45
C VAL A 88 -2.21 -9.10 -16.17
N ASP A 89 -1.09 -9.22 -16.88
CA ASP A 89 -0.70 -10.43 -17.61
C ASP A 89 -0.51 -11.63 -16.67
N GLU A 90 0.02 -11.39 -15.46
CA GLU A 90 0.16 -12.40 -14.40
C GLU A 90 -1.16 -12.69 -13.66
N GLY A 91 -2.26 -12.01 -14.03
CA GLY A 91 -3.59 -12.21 -13.43
C GLY A 91 -3.71 -11.71 -11.98
N VAL A 92 -2.78 -10.86 -11.53
CA VAL A 92 -2.80 -10.29 -10.18
C VAL A 92 -3.72 -9.08 -10.09
N ILE A 93 -3.89 -8.35 -11.20
CA ILE A 93 -4.79 -7.20 -11.31
C ILE A 93 -5.75 -7.45 -12.47
N ASP A 94 -7.04 -7.18 -12.25
CA ASP A 94 -8.03 -7.14 -13.32
C ASP A 94 -7.83 -5.88 -14.18
N SER A 95 -7.77 -6.05 -15.50
CA SER A 95 -7.60 -4.94 -16.45
C SER A 95 -8.70 -3.88 -16.32
N ASP A 96 -9.91 -4.26 -15.90
CA ASP A 96 -11.02 -3.32 -15.71
C ASP A 96 -10.79 -2.34 -14.54
N ASN A 97 -9.84 -2.66 -13.65
CA ASN A 97 -9.43 -1.83 -12.52
C ASN A 97 -8.22 -0.93 -12.83
N VAL A 98 -7.72 -0.93 -14.08
CA VAL A 98 -6.54 -0.14 -14.46
C VAL A 98 -6.97 1.20 -15.08
N THR A 99 -6.40 2.30 -14.56
CA THR A 99 -6.60 3.63 -15.14
C THR A 99 -5.29 4.41 -15.25
N ASN A 100 -5.13 5.15 -16.34
CA ASN A 100 -4.03 6.09 -16.51
C ASN A 100 -4.30 7.35 -15.69
N LEU A 101 -3.74 7.43 -14.48
CA LEU A 101 -4.03 8.49 -13.53
C LEU A 101 -3.29 9.81 -13.83
N VAL A 102 -1.98 9.74 -14.10
CA VAL A 102 -1.11 10.92 -14.24
C VAL A 102 -0.11 10.76 -15.39
N ARG A 103 0.48 11.87 -15.81
CA ARG A 103 1.61 11.93 -16.76
C ARG A 103 2.73 12.77 -16.17
N ASN A 104 3.95 12.57 -16.67
CA ASN A 104 5.11 13.35 -16.26
C ASN A 104 6.03 13.59 -17.46
N SER A 105 7.01 14.48 -17.27
CA SER A 105 8.06 14.78 -18.24
C SER A 105 9.41 14.29 -17.73
N LEU A 106 10.23 13.77 -18.63
CA LEU A 106 11.62 13.43 -18.30
C LEU A 106 12.48 14.69 -18.42
N VAL A 107 13.27 14.97 -17.40
CA VAL A 107 14.13 16.16 -17.33
C VAL A 107 15.57 15.78 -17.00
N LEU A 108 16.50 16.62 -17.43
CA LEU A 108 17.90 16.56 -17.01
C LEU A 108 18.09 17.54 -15.85
N ILE A 109 18.66 17.07 -14.75
CA ILE A 109 18.97 17.89 -13.58
C ILE A 109 20.48 18.01 -13.40
N ALA A 110 20.91 19.13 -12.82
CA ALA A 110 22.26 19.32 -12.33
C ALA A 110 22.19 19.87 -10.89
N PRO A 111 23.25 19.71 -10.08
CA PRO A 111 23.34 20.40 -8.79
C PRO A 111 23.13 21.90 -8.97
N GLN A 112 22.59 22.57 -7.96
CA GLN A 112 22.37 24.02 -8.01
C GLN A 112 23.67 24.82 -8.22
N SER A 113 24.80 24.27 -7.79
CA SER A 113 26.15 24.84 -7.99
C SER A 113 26.80 24.46 -9.33
N SER A 114 26.08 23.76 -10.22
CA SER A 114 26.62 23.32 -11.49
C SER A 114 26.90 24.51 -12.42
N SER A 115 28.04 24.45 -13.12
CA SER A 115 28.41 25.40 -14.16
C SER A 115 27.93 25.03 -15.56
N ILE A 116 27.16 23.94 -15.68
CA ILE A 116 26.55 23.54 -16.96
C ILE A 116 25.60 24.66 -17.41
N ALA A 117 25.89 25.26 -18.57
CA ALA A 117 24.99 26.23 -19.18
C ALA A 117 23.66 25.54 -19.53
N VAL A 118 22.54 26.16 -19.13
CA VAL A 118 21.20 25.65 -19.42
C VAL A 118 21.00 25.64 -20.93
N PHE A 119 20.58 24.49 -21.46
CA PHE A 119 20.34 24.24 -22.89
C PHE A 119 19.11 24.96 -23.41
#